data_AF-A0A2D5H5L8-F1
#
_entry.id   AF-A0A2D5H5L8-F1
#
_cell.length_a   1.000
_cell.length_b   1.000
_cell.length_c   1.000
_cell.angle_alpha   90.00
_cell.angle_beta   90.00
_cell.angle_gamma   90.00
#
_symmetry.space_group_name_H-M   'P 1'
#
loop_
_entity.id
_entity.type
_entity.pdbx_description
1 polymer ?
#
loop_
_entity_poly.entity_id
_entity_poly.type
_entity_poly.pdbx_seq_one_letter_code
_entity_poly.pdbx_strand_id
1 'polypeptide(L)'
;MSGEINSVPRYVSHRIWQVIVFLTLLGGPVTVAPAQTSFFGAPKASYEEPEYEPSEKESIAISAEYSQQWEEDFVSVSILKGNCRIQQGEATLRSRQMVIWHRKTRQTDRISVYMEGEVRVDLPGESKTENSLLVNLVTQNGLKQDFRRPARITTAPDDPVLNRAIERRGIPHDHQLKRAQFIVEKPPLEGTE
;
A
#
# COMPACT_ATOMS: atom_id res chain seq x y z
N MET A 1 -37.20 17.37 -27.55
CA MET A 1 -36.98 16.10 -26.82
C MET A 1 -35.47 15.95 -26.70
N SER A 2 -34.77 16.75 -25.88
CA SER A 2 -34.72 16.72 -24.41
C SER A 2 -34.55 15.30 -23.88
N GLY A 3 -33.29 14.94 -23.63
CA GLY A 3 -32.86 13.75 -22.89
C GLY A 3 -31.62 14.13 -22.11
N GLU A 4 -31.78 14.24 -20.79
CA GLU A 4 -30.84 14.73 -19.80
C GLU A 4 -29.41 14.18 -19.91
N ILE A 5 -28.45 15.10 -19.87
CA ILE A 5 -27.06 14.82 -19.56
C ILE A 5 -26.98 14.66 -18.04
N ASN A 6 -27.08 13.43 -17.54
CA ASN A 6 -26.84 13.15 -16.12
C ASN A 6 -25.38 13.45 -15.79
N SER A 7 -25.15 14.62 -15.21
CA SER A 7 -23.87 15.04 -14.65
C SER A 7 -23.67 14.30 -13.32
N VAL A 8 -22.78 13.31 -13.33
CA VAL A 8 -22.38 12.62 -12.09
C VAL A 8 -21.50 13.58 -11.28
N PRO A 9 -21.86 13.88 -10.01
CA PRO A 9 -21.08 14.79 -9.18
C PRO A 9 -19.72 14.17 -8.86
N ARG A 10 -18.65 14.90 -9.23
CA ARG A 10 -17.27 14.61 -8.80
C ARG A 10 -17.20 14.81 -7.29
N TYR A 11 -17.18 13.71 -6.55
CA TYR A 11 -16.89 13.73 -5.11
C TYR A 11 -15.39 13.96 -4.92
N VAL A 12 -15.00 15.22 -4.73
CA VAL A 12 -13.65 15.62 -4.36
C VAL A 12 -13.60 15.67 -2.83
N SER A 13 -13.05 14.62 -2.21
CA SER A 13 -12.74 14.63 -0.78
C SER A 13 -11.46 15.46 -0.55
N HIS A 14 -11.59 16.79 -0.56
CA HIS A 14 -10.59 17.68 0.01
C HIS A 14 -10.74 17.66 1.53
N ARG A 15 -9.92 16.87 2.22
CA ARG A 15 -9.69 17.08 3.66
C ARG A 15 -8.65 18.18 3.86
N ILE A 16 -9.23 19.33 4.17
CA ILE A 16 -8.66 20.58 4.65
C ILE A 16 -7.68 20.31 5.81
N TRP A 17 -6.44 20.77 5.68
CA TRP A 17 -5.53 20.96 6.81
C TRP A 17 -5.28 22.46 6.97
N GLN A 18 -5.95 23.06 7.96
CA GLN A 18 -5.64 24.39 8.47
C GLN A 18 -5.62 24.29 9.99
N VAL A 19 -4.45 24.49 10.60
CA VAL A 19 -4.36 25.28 11.84
C VAL A 19 -3.08 26.12 11.76
N ILE A 20 -3.28 27.43 11.71
CA ILE A 20 -2.29 28.49 11.85
C ILE A 20 -1.98 28.63 13.34
N VAL A 21 -0.69 28.68 13.72
CA VAL A 21 -0.28 29.20 15.03
C VAL A 21 0.55 30.47 14.80
N PHE A 22 -0.13 31.60 14.89
CA PHE A 22 0.47 32.89 15.25
C PHE A 22 0.46 32.96 16.77
N LEU A 23 1.62 33.13 17.41
CA LEU A 23 1.66 33.70 18.74
C LEU A 23 2.77 34.74 18.86
N THR A 24 2.30 35.98 19.03
CA THR A 24 3.02 37.21 19.26
C THR A 24 3.69 37.24 20.63
N LEU A 25 4.92 37.75 20.65
CA LEU A 25 5.65 38.20 21.84
C LEU A 25 4.92 39.36 22.54
N LEU A 26 4.73 39.28 23.87
CA LEU A 26 4.66 40.44 24.77
C LEU A 26 4.72 40.02 26.26
N GLY A 27 5.81 40.41 26.94
CA GLY A 27 5.80 41.10 28.25
C GLY A 27 5.43 40.37 29.55
N GLY A 28 6.43 40.23 30.44
CA GLY A 28 6.28 40.52 31.89
C GLY A 28 6.32 39.32 32.87
N PRO A 29 7.14 39.36 33.95
CA PRO A 29 7.26 38.28 34.92
C PRO A 29 6.24 38.45 36.07
N VAL A 30 5.45 37.41 36.35
CA VAL A 30 4.68 37.31 37.60
C VAL A 30 5.14 36.07 38.36
N THR A 31 5.57 36.32 39.59
CA THR A 31 6.07 35.37 40.57
C THR A 31 4.99 34.38 40.98
N VAL A 32 5.25 33.08 40.93
CA VAL A 32 4.49 32.09 41.70
C VAL A 32 5.43 30.99 42.19
N ALA A 33 5.51 30.84 43.51
CA ALA A 33 6.00 29.65 44.20
C ALA A 33 5.13 29.44 45.45
N PRO A 34 5.08 28.25 46.03
CA PRO A 34 4.78 26.96 45.42
C PRO A 34 3.53 26.35 46.10
N ALA A 35 2.64 25.74 45.33
CA ALA A 35 1.63 24.84 45.89
C ALA A 35 1.90 23.44 45.32
N GLN A 36 2.36 22.56 46.21
CA GLN A 36 2.56 21.15 45.92
C GLN A 36 1.20 20.48 45.75
N THR A 37 0.88 20.00 44.54
CA THR A 37 -0.09 18.92 44.36
C THR A 37 0.34 18.05 43.18
N SER A 38 0.55 16.77 43.49
CA SER A 38 0.42 15.61 42.59
C SER A 38 1.23 15.63 41.29
N PHE A 39 2.46 15.11 41.38
CA PHE A 39 3.03 14.27 40.33
C PHE A 39 2.11 13.06 40.14
N PHE A 40 1.24 13.02 39.12
CA PHE A 40 0.76 11.78 38.49
C PHE A 40 -0.05 12.15 37.25
N GLY A 41 0.42 11.69 36.09
CA GLY A 41 -0.23 11.91 34.81
C GLY A 41 0.66 12.66 33.83
N ALA A 42 1.87 12.15 33.57
CA ALA A 42 2.46 12.40 32.26
C ALA A 42 1.40 12.01 31.22
N PRO A 43 0.99 12.91 30.30
CA PRO A 43 0.12 12.48 29.22
C PRO A 43 0.87 11.35 28.52
N LYS A 44 0.29 10.15 28.49
CA LYS A 44 0.68 9.13 27.52
C LYS A 44 0.38 9.77 26.16
N ALA A 45 1.36 10.50 25.62
CA ALA A 45 1.43 10.75 24.21
C ALA A 45 1.50 9.35 23.60
N SER A 46 0.33 8.88 23.13
CA SER A 46 0.28 7.80 22.17
C SER A 46 0.98 8.36 20.94
N TYR A 47 2.29 8.12 20.84
CA TYR A 47 3.02 8.37 19.62
C TYR A 47 2.51 7.33 18.63
N GLU A 48 1.44 7.65 17.93
CA GLU A 48 1.12 6.97 16.68
C GLU A 48 2.27 7.31 15.74
N GLU A 49 3.24 6.39 15.62
CA GLU A 49 4.26 6.51 14.59
C GLU A 49 3.53 6.55 13.24
N PRO A 50 3.78 7.57 12.40
CA PRO A 50 3.09 7.68 11.13
C PRO A 50 3.45 6.48 10.26
N GLU A 51 2.45 5.66 9.92
CA GLU A 51 2.59 4.57 8.96
C GLU A 51 3.06 5.17 7.61
N TYR A 52 4.21 4.70 7.11
CA TYR A 52 4.81 5.27 5.91
C TYR A 52 4.03 4.84 4.67
N GLU A 53 3.43 5.81 3.97
CA GLU A 53 2.82 5.62 2.65
C GLU A 53 3.68 6.29 1.56
N PRO A 54 4.13 5.54 0.52
CA PRO A 54 4.89 6.10 -0.59
C PRO A 54 4.12 7.20 -1.32
N SER A 55 4.80 8.27 -1.75
CA SER A 55 4.13 9.38 -2.42
C SER A 55 3.72 8.99 -3.85
N GLU A 56 2.48 9.30 -4.22
CA GLU A 56 2.00 9.16 -5.61
C GLU A 56 2.80 10.02 -6.60
N LYS A 57 3.50 11.05 -6.12
CA LYS A 57 4.36 11.89 -6.97
C LYS A 57 5.67 11.21 -7.31
N GLU A 58 6.01 10.07 -6.73
CA GLU A 58 7.26 9.38 -7.04
C GLU A 58 7.04 8.37 -8.17
N SER A 59 7.99 8.28 -9.10
CA SER A 59 7.95 7.25 -10.15
C SER A 59 8.17 5.87 -9.53
N ILE A 60 7.52 4.85 -10.07
CA ILE A 60 7.74 3.47 -9.65
C ILE A 60 8.80 2.83 -10.54
N ALA A 61 9.92 2.42 -9.97
CA ALA A 61 10.96 1.66 -10.65
C ALA A 61 10.77 0.16 -10.41
N ILE A 62 10.77 -0.63 -11.48
CA ILE A 62 10.56 -2.08 -11.47
C ILE A 62 11.75 -2.73 -12.19
N SER A 63 12.37 -3.71 -11.56
CA SER A 63 13.49 -4.45 -12.15
C SER A 63 13.38 -5.95 -11.91
N ALA A 64 13.83 -6.75 -12.87
CA ALA A 64 13.86 -8.21 -12.79
C ALA A 64 14.85 -8.80 -13.81
N GLU A 65 15.28 -10.06 -13.58
CA GLU A 65 16.11 -10.79 -14.54
C GLU A 65 15.31 -11.20 -15.78
N TYR A 66 14.12 -11.77 -15.58
CA TYR A 66 13.23 -12.21 -16.65
C TYR A 66 11.89 -11.50 -16.58
N SER A 67 11.37 -11.13 -17.74
CA SER A 67 9.99 -10.62 -17.86
C SER A 67 9.25 -11.32 -18.99
N GLN A 68 7.97 -11.54 -18.78
CA GLN A 68 7.01 -11.91 -19.81
C GLN A 68 5.82 -10.98 -19.68
N GLN A 69 5.40 -10.35 -20.77
CA GLN A 69 4.39 -9.29 -20.73
C GLN A 69 3.39 -9.44 -21.87
N TRP A 70 2.12 -9.21 -21.58
CA TRP A 70 1.05 -9.13 -22.57
C TRP A 70 0.00 -8.11 -22.14
N GLU A 71 -0.97 -7.86 -23.00
CA GLU A 71 -2.12 -7.00 -22.72
C GLU A 71 -3.39 -7.85 -22.75
N GLU A 72 -4.24 -7.68 -21.75
CA GLU A 72 -5.52 -8.35 -21.60
C GLU A 72 -6.53 -7.34 -21.04
N ASP A 73 -7.65 -7.13 -21.73
CA ASP A 73 -8.72 -6.21 -21.32
C ASP A 73 -8.24 -4.79 -20.92
N PHE A 74 -7.32 -4.21 -21.70
CA PHE A 74 -6.69 -2.89 -21.42
C PHE A 74 -5.84 -2.84 -20.14
N VAL A 75 -5.45 -4.00 -19.61
CA VAL A 75 -4.54 -4.17 -18.49
C VAL A 75 -3.28 -4.85 -19.02
N SER A 76 -2.12 -4.23 -18.80
CA SER A 76 -0.85 -4.90 -19.07
C SER A 76 -0.54 -5.87 -17.94
N VAL A 77 -0.40 -7.15 -18.28
CA VAL A 77 -0.04 -8.20 -17.33
C VAL A 77 1.42 -8.56 -17.54
N SER A 78 2.18 -8.61 -16.46
CA SER A 78 3.60 -8.95 -16.48
C SER A 78 3.92 -10.02 -15.44
N ILE A 79 4.57 -11.10 -15.86
CA ILE A 79 5.18 -12.09 -14.97
C ILE A 79 6.68 -11.80 -14.93
N LEU A 80 7.22 -11.58 -13.73
CA LEU A 80 8.62 -11.28 -13.49
C LEU A 80 9.26 -12.39 -12.65
N LYS A 81 10.49 -12.78 -13.00
CA LYS A 81 11.24 -13.83 -12.29
C LYS A 81 12.72 -13.46 -12.12
N GLY A 82 13.24 -13.75 -10.94
CA GLY A 82 14.65 -13.56 -10.56
C GLY A 82 14.98 -12.12 -10.15
N ASN A 83 15.49 -11.96 -8.92
CA ASN A 83 15.94 -10.68 -8.35
C ASN A 83 14.94 -9.54 -8.57
N CYS A 84 13.67 -9.80 -8.32
CA CYS A 84 12.63 -8.84 -8.61
C CYS A 84 12.63 -7.74 -7.54
N ARG A 85 12.58 -6.49 -7.99
CA ARG A 85 12.62 -5.33 -7.10
C ARG A 85 11.71 -4.23 -7.61
N ILE A 86 10.91 -3.68 -6.70
CA ILE A 86 10.13 -2.46 -6.88
C ILE A 86 10.68 -1.39 -5.94
N GLN A 87 10.80 -0.16 -6.44
CA GLN A 87 11.16 1.00 -5.64
C GLN A 87 10.26 2.18 -5.97
N GLN A 88 9.75 2.84 -4.93
CA GLN A 88 9.01 4.10 -5.02
C GLN A 88 9.49 4.99 -3.88
N GLY A 89 10.25 6.03 -4.21
CA GLY A 89 10.94 6.85 -3.22
C GLY A 89 11.92 6.03 -2.38
N GLU A 90 11.68 6.04 -1.06
CA GLU A 90 12.46 5.30 -0.07
C GLU A 90 11.92 3.88 0.16
N ALA A 91 10.67 3.60 -0.22
CA ALA A 91 10.09 2.26 -0.15
C ALA A 91 10.75 1.32 -1.16
N THR A 92 11.20 0.15 -0.70
CA THR A 92 11.74 -0.91 -1.54
C THR A 92 11.06 -2.25 -1.23
N LEU A 93 10.52 -2.90 -2.26
CA LEU A 93 9.97 -4.25 -2.17
C LEU A 93 10.84 -5.20 -3.00
N ARG A 94 11.14 -6.38 -2.45
CA ARG A 94 11.99 -7.40 -3.08
C ARG A 94 11.32 -8.77 -3.02
N SER A 95 11.48 -9.56 -4.06
CA SER A 95 11.07 -10.97 -4.09
C SER A 95 11.80 -11.75 -5.19
N ARG A 96 11.61 -13.07 -5.22
CA ARG A 96 12.09 -13.93 -6.31
C ARG A 96 11.17 -13.87 -7.52
N GLN A 97 9.86 -13.72 -7.32
CA GLN A 97 8.87 -13.74 -8.39
C GLN A 97 7.79 -12.68 -8.14
N MET A 98 7.24 -12.13 -9.22
CA MET A 98 6.16 -11.14 -9.16
C MET A 98 5.18 -11.30 -10.33
N VAL A 99 3.93 -10.93 -10.10
CA VAL A 99 2.94 -10.70 -11.14
C VAL A 99 2.42 -9.28 -11.00
N ILE A 100 2.41 -8.52 -12.10
CA ILE A 100 2.00 -7.12 -12.12
C ILE A 100 0.83 -6.99 -13.08
N TRP A 101 -0.24 -6.36 -12.60
CA TRP A 101 -1.32 -5.85 -13.43
C TRP A 101 -1.24 -4.34 -13.46
N HIS A 102 -0.96 -3.78 -14.62
CA HIS A 102 -0.76 -2.37 -14.83
C HIS A 102 -1.91 -1.79 -15.64
N ARG A 103 -2.60 -0.81 -15.04
CA ARG A 103 -3.62 -0.01 -15.70
C ARG A 103 -3.17 1.43 -15.77
N LYS A 104 -3.03 1.94 -16.99
CA LYS A 104 -2.67 3.33 -17.24
C LYS A 104 -3.91 4.18 -17.49
N THR A 105 -3.98 5.33 -16.82
CA THR A 105 -4.97 6.38 -17.10
C THR A 105 -4.26 7.63 -17.63
N ARG A 106 -5.00 8.69 -17.96
CA ARG A 106 -4.41 9.95 -18.41
C ARG A 106 -3.59 10.68 -17.32
N GLN A 107 -3.87 10.40 -16.05
CA GLN A 107 -3.32 11.16 -14.91
C GLN A 107 -2.46 10.30 -13.98
N THR A 108 -2.74 9.00 -13.92
CA THR A 108 -2.09 8.07 -12.99
C THR A 108 -1.86 6.72 -13.63
N ASP A 109 -0.77 6.07 -13.21
CA ASP A 109 -0.52 4.66 -13.39
C ASP A 109 -0.88 3.94 -12.10
N ARG A 110 -1.74 2.92 -12.20
CA ARG A 110 -2.12 2.05 -11.09
C ARG A 110 -1.56 0.66 -11.36
N ILE A 111 -0.84 0.10 -10.40
CA ILE A 111 -0.34 -1.26 -10.47
C ILE A 111 -0.82 -2.08 -9.28
N SER A 112 -1.33 -3.29 -9.54
CA SER A 112 -1.49 -4.33 -8.54
C SER A 112 -0.33 -5.30 -8.69
N VAL A 113 0.33 -5.63 -7.59
CA VAL A 113 1.56 -6.42 -7.58
C VAL A 113 1.38 -7.57 -6.61
N TYR A 114 1.39 -8.79 -7.13
CA TYR A 114 1.58 -10.00 -6.35
C TYR A 114 3.07 -10.34 -6.30
N MET A 115 3.57 -10.67 -5.11
CA MET A 115 4.97 -11.01 -4.86
C MET A 115 5.02 -12.32 -4.09
N GLU A 116 5.96 -13.20 -4.45
CA GLU A 116 6.23 -14.42 -3.70
C GLU A 116 7.70 -14.85 -3.81
N GLY A 117 8.10 -15.71 -2.87
CA GLY A 117 9.47 -16.18 -2.74
C GLY A 117 10.36 -15.12 -2.11
N GLU A 118 10.62 -15.24 -0.80
CA GLU A 118 11.49 -14.33 -0.03
C GLU A 118 11.04 -12.87 -0.15
N VAL A 119 9.76 -12.58 0.14
CA VAL A 119 9.24 -11.21 0.05
C VAL A 119 9.81 -10.39 1.21
N ARG A 120 10.49 -9.30 0.86
CA ARG A 120 11.00 -8.31 1.81
C ARG A 120 10.47 -6.94 1.46
N VAL A 121 9.87 -6.28 2.45
CA VAL A 121 9.37 -4.91 2.37
C VAL A 121 10.25 -4.06 3.27
N ASP A 122 10.98 -3.13 2.68
CA ASP A 122 11.82 -2.17 3.38
C ASP A 122 11.18 -0.78 3.19
N LEU A 123 10.55 -0.29 4.25
CA LEU A 123 10.01 1.06 4.38
C LEU A 123 10.97 1.89 5.25
N PRO A 124 10.92 3.23 5.20
CA PRO A 124 11.63 4.08 6.14
C PRO A 124 11.23 3.75 7.59
N GLY A 125 12.19 3.29 8.38
CA GLY A 125 11.98 2.92 9.78
C GLY A 125 11.47 1.50 10.01
N GLU A 126 11.03 0.77 8.98
CA GLU A 126 10.50 -0.59 9.14
C GLU A 126 10.96 -1.54 8.03
N SER A 127 11.44 -2.73 8.42
CA SER A 127 11.70 -3.84 7.50
C SER A 127 10.88 -5.05 7.91
N LYS A 128 10.11 -5.60 6.96
CA LYS A 128 9.27 -6.77 7.17
C LYS A 128 9.55 -7.85 6.13
N THR A 129 9.41 -9.11 6.55
CA THR A 129 9.48 -10.27 5.66
C THR A 129 8.14 -10.99 5.66
N GLU A 130 7.67 -11.37 4.47
CA GLU A 130 6.46 -12.15 4.27
C GLU A 130 6.73 -13.30 3.28
N ASN A 131 5.88 -14.33 3.32
CA ASN A 131 5.98 -15.43 2.35
C ASN A 131 5.50 -14.99 0.95
N SER A 132 4.49 -14.12 0.94
CA SER A 132 3.84 -13.62 -0.26
C SER A 132 3.05 -12.36 0.09
N LEU A 133 3.01 -11.39 -0.80
CA LEU A 133 2.35 -10.10 -0.60
C LEU A 133 1.53 -9.73 -1.84
N LEU A 134 0.36 -9.11 -1.64
CA LEU A 134 -0.39 -8.45 -2.70
C LEU A 134 -0.54 -6.98 -2.30
N VAL A 135 -0.02 -6.08 -3.13
CA VAL A 135 -0.02 -4.63 -2.86
C VAL A 135 -0.51 -3.86 -4.08
N ASN A 136 -1.15 -2.72 -3.84
CA ASN A 136 -1.54 -1.79 -4.89
C ASN A 136 -0.68 -0.53 -4.75
N LEU A 137 -0.09 -0.08 -5.85
CA LEU A 137 0.73 1.12 -5.91
C LEU A 137 0.16 2.06 -6.97
N VAL A 138 0.27 3.37 -6.71
CA VAL A 138 -0.21 4.43 -7.61
C VAL A 138 0.89 5.45 -7.80
N THR A 139 1.05 5.92 -9.03
CA THR A 139 1.98 7.00 -9.36
C THR A 139 1.43 7.93 -10.42
N GLN A 140 1.76 9.22 -10.32
CA GLN A 140 1.51 10.26 -11.31
C GLN A 140 2.71 10.48 -12.23
N ASN A 141 3.88 9.94 -11.88
CA ASN A 141 5.16 10.13 -12.58
C ASN A 141 5.61 8.92 -13.40
N GLY A 142 4.72 7.92 -13.56
CA GLY A 142 4.91 6.79 -14.45
C GLY A 142 5.82 5.68 -13.90
N LEU A 143 6.00 4.66 -14.76
CA LEU A 143 6.80 3.47 -14.46
C LEU A 143 8.16 3.52 -15.19
N LYS A 144 9.21 3.11 -14.49
CA LYS A 144 10.54 2.82 -15.07
C LYS A 144 10.78 1.33 -14.99
N GLN A 145 10.94 0.68 -16.13
CA GLN A 145 11.09 -0.77 -16.23
C GLN A 145 12.50 -1.13 -16.71
N ASP A 146 13.19 -1.98 -15.94
CA ASP A 146 14.51 -2.51 -16.27
C ASP A 146 14.48 -4.05 -16.20
N PHE A 147 14.28 -4.67 -17.37
CA PHE A 147 14.19 -6.12 -17.51
C PHE A 147 15.36 -6.64 -18.35
N ARG A 148 16.18 -7.52 -17.77
CA ARG A 148 17.39 -8.01 -18.45
C ARG A 148 17.07 -8.94 -19.62
N ARG A 149 16.07 -9.81 -19.47
CA ARG A 149 15.70 -10.82 -20.45
C ARG A 149 14.18 -10.78 -20.70
N PRO A 150 13.70 -9.86 -21.55
CA PRO A 150 12.30 -9.80 -21.92
C PRO A 150 11.96 -10.94 -22.90
N ALA A 151 10.94 -11.73 -22.56
CA ALA A 151 10.40 -12.78 -23.41
C ALA A 151 9.35 -12.20 -24.36
N ARG A 152 9.41 -12.59 -25.63
CA ARG A 152 8.40 -12.26 -26.65
C ARG A 152 7.38 -13.40 -26.70
N ILE A 153 6.49 -13.47 -25.71
CA ILE A 153 5.42 -14.48 -25.63
C ILE A 153 4.08 -13.76 -25.47
N THR A 154 3.05 -14.27 -26.14
CA THR A 154 1.72 -13.64 -26.21
C THR A 154 0.88 -13.82 -24.96
N THR A 155 0.95 -14.97 -24.26
CA THR A 155 0.25 -15.26 -22.98
C THR A 155 0.94 -16.41 -22.23
N ALA A 156 0.69 -16.58 -20.92
CA ALA A 156 1.14 -17.74 -20.14
C ALA A 156 0.08 -18.19 -19.10
N PRO A 157 -1.05 -18.76 -19.56
CA PRO A 157 -2.12 -19.20 -18.66
C PRO A 157 -1.70 -20.32 -17.70
N ASP A 158 -0.74 -21.17 -18.10
CA ASP A 158 -0.27 -22.29 -17.28
C ASP A 158 0.83 -21.91 -16.28
N ASP A 159 1.17 -20.63 -16.16
CA ASP A 159 2.20 -20.22 -15.21
C ASP A 159 1.71 -20.38 -13.76
N PRO A 160 2.41 -21.16 -12.91
CA PRO A 160 1.95 -21.45 -11.57
C PRO A 160 1.96 -20.21 -10.65
N VAL A 161 2.84 -19.23 -10.91
CA VAL A 161 2.86 -17.96 -10.17
C VAL A 161 1.63 -17.14 -10.54
N LEU A 162 1.30 -17.07 -11.85
CA LEU A 162 0.11 -16.37 -12.31
C LEU A 162 -1.16 -16.96 -11.70
N ASN A 163 -1.29 -18.28 -11.68
CA ASN A 163 -2.46 -18.96 -11.11
C ASN A 163 -2.65 -18.63 -9.61
N ARG A 164 -1.57 -18.70 -8.81
CA ARG A 164 -1.61 -18.28 -7.40
C ARG A 164 -1.93 -16.80 -7.25
N ALA A 165 -1.37 -15.96 -8.12
CA ALA A 165 -1.59 -14.53 -8.08
C ALA A 165 -3.06 -14.17 -8.37
N ILE A 166 -3.69 -14.84 -9.34
CA ILE A 166 -5.11 -14.69 -9.67
C ILE A 166 -5.97 -15.15 -8.49
N GLU A 167 -5.69 -16.32 -7.91
CA GLU A 167 -6.41 -16.83 -6.74
C GLU A 167 -6.34 -15.85 -5.56
N ARG A 168 -5.15 -15.33 -5.26
CA ARG A 168 -4.91 -14.38 -4.18
C ARG A 168 -5.56 -13.02 -4.43
N ARG A 169 -5.50 -12.53 -5.67
CA ARG A 169 -6.13 -11.27 -6.07
C ARG A 169 -7.65 -11.37 -6.00
N GLY A 170 -8.19 -12.57 -6.24
CA GLY A 170 -9.62 -12.81 -6.33
C GLY A 170 -10.27 -12.03 -7.47
N ILE A 171 -11.61 -11.99 -7.47
CA ILE A 171 -12.37 -10.98 -8.22
C ILE A 171 -11.92 -9.61 -7.69
N PRO A 172 -11.76 -8.55 -8.51
CA PRO A 172 -11.34 -7.24 -8.02
C PRO A 172 -12.29 -6.71 -6.94
N HIS A 173 -11.98 -6.96 -5.67
CA HIS A 173 -12.71 -6.44 -4.54
C HIS A 173 -12.10 -5.07 -4.25
N ASP A 174 -12.73 -4.05 -4.82
CA ASP A 174 -12.57 -2.68 -4.37
C ASP A 174 -12.93 -2.67 -2.87
N HIS A 175 -11.96 -2.33 -2.01
CA HIS A 175 -12.05 -2.21 -0.55
C HIS A 175 -11.75 -3.45 0.33
N GLN A 176 -10.60 -3.34 1.02
CA GLN A 176 -10.33 -3.72 2.42
C GLN A 176 -11.01 -4.99 2.96
N LEU A 177 -10.34 -6.13 2.87
CA LEU A 177 -10.61 -7.24 3.79
C LEU A 177 -9.84 -7.01 5.09
N LYS A 178 -10.52 -6.39 6.07
CA LYS A 178 -10.10 -6.44 7.48
C LYS A 178 -10.10 -7.91 7.92
N ARG A 179 -8.96 -8.38 8.42
CA ARG A 179 -8.81 -9.74 8.98
C ARG A 179 -9.94 -10.02 9.98
N ALA A 180 -10.72 -11.08 9.74
CA ALA A 180 -11.60 -11.64 10.75
C ALA A 180 -10.72 -12.30 11.82
N GLN A 181 -10.78 -11.80 13.05
CA GLN A 181 -10.18 -12.48 14.20
C GLN A 181 -11.06 -13.65 14.59
N PHE A 182 -10.45 -14.83 14.74
CA PHE A 182 -11.09 -16.05 15.21
C PHE A 182 -11.21 -16.00 16.74
N ILE A 183 -12.42 -15.93 17.27
CA ILE A 183 -12.69 -16.10 18.70
C ILE A 183 -12.92 -17.60 18.92
N VAL A 184 -12.00 -18.26 19.63
CA VAL A 184 -12.25 -19.60 20.16
C VAL A 184 -13.14 -19.44 21.38
N GLU A 185 -14.42 -19.78 21.25
CA GLU A 185 -15.27 -19.96 22.41
C GLU A 185 -14.73 -21.15 23.23
N LYS A 186 -14.33 -20.88 24.47
CA LYS A 186 -13.91 -21.90 25.42
C LYS A 186 -15.13 -22.76 25.75
N PRO A 187 -15.09 -24.09 25.56
CA PRO A 187 -16.22 -24.95 25.92
C PRO A 187 -16.49 -24.87 27.42
N PRO A 188 -17.77 -24.91 27.84
CA PRO A 188 -18.13 -24.86 29.25
C PRO A 188 -17.55 -26.08 29.96
N LEU A 189 -16.99 -25.83 31.14
CA LEU A 189 -16.42 -26.86 32.00
C LEU A 189 -17.53 -27.84 32.39
N GLU A 190 -17.27 -29.11 32.08
CA GLU A 190 -18.04 -30.27 32.52
C GLU A 190 -18.15 -30.22 34.05
N GLY A 191 -19.38 -29.97 34.54
CA GLY A 191 -19.71 -30.09 35.95
C GLY A 191 -20.08 -31.53 36.24
N THR A 192 -19.23 -32.22 36.98
CA THR A 192 -19.55 -33.45 37.71
C THR A 192 -20.65 -33.20 38.74
N GLU A 193 -21.70 -34.04 38.72
CA GLU A 193 -22.18 -34.86 39.85
C GLU A 193 -23.26 -35.86 39.38
#